data_AF-A0A533TBU6-F1
#
_entry.id   AF-A0A533TBU6-F1
#
_cell.length_a   1.000
_cell.length_b   1.000
_cell.length_c   1.000
_cell.angle_alpha   90.00
_cell.angle_beta   90.00
_cell.angle_gamma   90.00
#
_symmetry.space_group_name_H-M   'P 1'
#
loop_
_entity.id
_entity.type
_entity.pdbx_description
1 polymer ?
#
loop_
_entity_poly.entity_id
_entity_poly.type
_entity_poly.pdbx_seq_one_letter_code
_entity_poly.pdbx_strand_id
1 'polypeptide(L)'
;MQTFFAVTIKHNLPVLQNKEHFYVNRKAHELFHLTDPEFLSLPASAQESLKTSEKQAAVINDFLIKQRGADAKPVLPAQLHGMKLLHALFHAIMTKAIAARQPNFLDNVYRALVELLSIEQSEQYLNRFITSFPTQKIYACAESPAEWLKQQKNKTVVLEESFLVWLNNQNPALEPFSDLLTDETLTKESSYRKLIMTMRSSMQAMGPVGPDDLDLAELLFMPIKHAPTSILEQLRYIRLNWGELLDDSPFWEFLAGAINFIEDEDKYLFFEQIAHEKALRNDGYEFEKAAHVHDYSFDDANAPANYSVDSSWMPEVVMLAKSTYVWLDQLSKIYRRPISRLQDIPDEELDTIADRGFTALWLIGLWQRSFASQKIKQIHGNPEAKASAYSLEKYDISDDIGGYGGYLDLIHRAKQRGIRLASDMVPNHTAMDSELVRSNPEWFLSATTPPYYNYSYNGPNLSNDPRYGIYLEDGYWNRTDAAVAYKRIDYLTGDTRYIYHGNDGTIMPWNDTAQLNFLSAEVREGVIQ
;
A
#
# COMPACT_ATOMS: atom_id res chain seq x y z
N MET A 1 -41.42 29.15 20.95
CA MET A 1 -41.07 27.76 20.60
C MET A 1 -40.33 27.83 19.27
N GLN A 2 -39.00 27.91 19.35
CA GLN A 2 -38.13 28.43 18.29
C GLN A 2 -37.77 27.34 17.28
N THR A 3 -38.13 27.58 16.02
CA THR A 3 -37.44 27.12 14.82
C THR A 3 -36.01 27.66 14.82
N PHE A 4 -35.02 26.78 15.03
CA PHE A 4 -33.62 27.11 14.77
C PHE A 4 -33.23 26.69 13.35
N PHE A 5 -32.60 27.64 12.66
CA PHE A 5 -32.14 27.56 11.28
C PHE A 5 -31.17 26.39 11.06
N ALA A 6 -31.54 25.48 10.18
CA ALA A 6 -30.60 24.66 9.43
C ALA A 6 -29.87 25.58 8.44
N VAL A 7 -28.71 26.11 8.84
CA VAL A 7 -27.75 26.68 7.89
C VAL A 7 -27.02 25.49 7.27
N THR A 8 -27.39 25.20 6.02
CA THR A 8 -26.88 24.13 5.19
C THR A 8 -25.36 24.21 5.06
N ILE A 9 -24.66 23.18 5.54
CA ILE A 9 -23.18 23.00 5.46
C ILE A 9 -22.69 22.81 4.00
N LYS A 10 -23.59 22.86 3.00
CA LYS A 10 -23.27 22.69 1.58
C LYS A 10 -22.40 23.80 0.95
N HIS A 11 -22.17 24.94 1.64
CA HIS A 11 -21.49 26.10 1.03
C HIS A 11 -20.00 26.26 1.36
N ASN A 12 -19.37 25.38 2.15
CA ASN A 12 -17.96 25.54 2.54
C ASN A 12 -16.96 24.61 1.82
N LEU A 13 -17.39 23.74 0.90
CA LEU A 13 -16.47 22.93 0.08
C LEU A 13 -15.38 23.75 -0.65
N PRO A 14 -15.64 24.96 -1.19
CA PRO A 14 -14.61 25.75 -1.86
C PRO A 14 -13.55 26.34 -0.92
N VAL A 15 -13.80 26.37 0.39
CA VAL A 15 -12.92 27.02 1.38
C VAL A 15 -11.77 26.10 1.79
N LEU A 16 -11.98 24.79 1.77
CA LEU A 16 -10.93 23.80 2.05
C LEU A 16 -9.89 23.67 0.94
N GLN A 17 -10.26 23.98 -0.31
CA GLN A 17 -9.34 23.97 -1.46
C GLN A 17 -8.63 25.32 -1.70
N ASN A 18 -9.14 26.44 -1.16
CA ASN A 18 -8.62 27.79 -1.42
C ASN A 18 -7.91 28.45 -0.22
N LYS A 19 -7.67 27.73 0.88
CA LYS A 19 -6.89 28.26 2.00
C LYS A 19 -5.40 28.20 1.61
N GLU A 20 -4.76 29.36 1.54
CA GLU A 20 -3.32 29.44 1.36
C GLU A 20 -2.64 28.87 2.61
N HIS A 21 -1.94 27.75 2.46
CA HIS A 21 -1.15 27.11 3.50
C HIS A 21 0.28 27.67 3.46
N PHE A 22 0.83 28.06 4.61
CA PHE A 22 2.15 28.68 4.70
C PHE A 22 2.93 28.12 5.89
N TYR A 23 3.24 26.83 5.81
CA TYR A 23 3.98 26.06 6.82
C TYR A 23 5.41 25.75 6.40
N VAL A 24 5.83 26.25 5.23
CA VAL A 24 7.21 26.14 4.74
C VAL A 24 7.97 27.41 5.08
N ASN A 25 9.16 27.24 5.67
CA ASN A 25 9.93 28.38 6.14
C ASN A 25 10.48 29.21 4.97
N ARG A 26 10.73 30.50 5.20
CA ARG A 26 11.27 31.44 4.22
C ARG A 26 12.60 30.96 3.63
N LYS A 27 13.46 30.35 4.45
CA LYS A 27 14.75 29.86 4.00
C LYS A 27 14.55 28.81 2.91
N ALA A 28 13.61 27.87 3.08
CA ALA A 28 13.21 26.93 2.05
C ALA A 28 12.75 27.65 0.78
N HIS A 29 11.86 28.64 0.87
CA HIS A 29 11.45 29.43 -0.31
C HIS A 29 12.64 30.10 -1.03
N GLU A 30 13.59 30.67 -0.29
CA GLU A 30 14.81 31.31 -0.83
C GLU A 30 15.78 30.31 -1.45
N LEU A 31 15.95 29.15 -0.81
CA LEU A 31 16.87 28.09 -1.21
C LEU A 31 16.40 27.40 -2.51
N PHE A 32 15.10 27.18 -2.69
CA PHE A 32 14.57 26.44 -3.84
C PHE A 32 14.26 27.31 -5.07
N HIS A 33 14.46 28.64 -5.02
CA HIS A 33 14.15 29.59 -6.11
C HIS A 33 12.73 29.47 -6.69
N LEU A 34 11.77 29.04 -5.87
CA LEU A 34 10.41 28.77 -6.33
C LEU A 34 9.64 30.09 -6.43
N THR A 35 9.36 30.49 -7.67
CA THR A 35 8.38 31.53 -8.00
C THR A 35 6.98 30.95 -8.24
N ASP A 36 6.83 29.63 -8.11
CA ASP A 36 5.60 28.92 -8.41
C ASP A 36 4.53 29.14 -7.31
N PRO A 37 3.42 29.84 -7.63
CA PRO A 37 2.30 30.06 -6.71
C PRO A 37 1.69 28.80 -6.13
N GLU A 38 1.75 27.70 -6.89
CA GLU A 38 1.03 26.47 -6.57
C GLU A 38 1.93 25.45 -5.88
N PHE A 39 3.19 25.79 -5.61
CA PHE A 39 4.21 24.87 -5.07
C PHE A 39 3.80 24.13 -3.79
N LEU A 40 2.96 24.74 -2.94
CA LEU A 40 2.52 24.13 -1.68
C LEU A 40 1.03 23.82 -1.65
N SER A 41 0.34 24.07 -2.76
CA SER A 41 -1.07 23.73 -2.89
C SER A 41 -1.22 22.22 -3.07
N LEU A 42 -2.32 21.69 -2.53
CA LEU A 42 -2.80 20.37 -2.96
C LEU A 42 -3.48 20.55 -4.32
N PRO A 43 -3.08 19.79 -5.36
CA PRO A 43 -3.72 19.89 -6.66
C PRO A 43 -5.20 19.52 -6.62
N ALA A 44 -5.95 19.99 -7.61
CA ALA A 44 -7.39 19.79 -7.68
C ALA A 44 -7.81 18.31 -7.84
N SER A 45 -6.89 17.44 -8.28
CA SER A 45 -7.14 16.01 -8.49
C SER A 45 -5.99 15.12 -7.99
N ALA A 46 -6.31 13.87 -7.63
CA ALA A 46 -5.32 12.89 -7.16
C ALA A 46 -4.28 12.52 -8.24
N GLN A 47 -4.65 12.51 -9.52
CA GLN A 47 -3.72 12.19 -10.62
C GLN A 47 -2.73 13.32 -10.93
N GLU A 48 -3.15 14.58 -10.85
CA GLU A 48 -2.23 15.73 -10.99
C GLU A 48 -1.30 15.87 -9.78
N SER A 49 -1.69 15.32 -8.63
CA SER A 49 -0.94 15.40 -7.38
C SER A 49 0.44 14.77 -7.41
N LEU A 50 0.59 13.61 -8.06
CA LEU A 50 1.88 12.93 -8.14
C LEU A 50 2.87 13.66 -9.06
N LYS A 51 2.46 13.96 -10.30
CA LYS A 51 3.31 14.65 -11.29
C LYS A 51 3.80 16.01 -10.81
N THR A 52 2.96 16.73 -10.08
CA THR A 52 3.35 17.99 -9.44
C THR A 52 4.34 17.73 -8.31
N SER A 53 4.12 16.72 -7.47
CA SER A 53 5.03 16.39 -6.36
C SER A 53 6.39 15.85 -6.83
N GLU A 54 6.45 15.16 -7.96
CA GLU A 54 7.71 14.75 -8.63
C GLU A 54 8.55 15.96 -9.03
N LYS A 55 7.95 16.95 -9.69
CA LYS A 55 8.65 18.19 -10.06
C LYS A 55 9.16 18.93 -8.83
N GLN A 56 8.35 18.98 -7.77
CA GLN A 56 8.69 19.66 -6.53
C GLN A 56 9.85 18.96 -5.81
N ALA A 57 9.77 17.64 -5.67
CA ALA A 57 10.82 16.83 -5.10
C ALA A 57 12.13 16.94 -5.90
N ALA A 58 12.06 16.95 -7.24
CA ALA A 58 13.24 17.15 -8.08
C ALA A 58 13.94 18.49 -7.81
N VAL A 59 13.19 19.60 -7.73
CA VAL A 59 13.75 20.92 -7.38
C VAL A 59 14.36 20.92 -5.98
N ILE A 60 13.70 20.29 -5.01
CA ILE A 60 14.21 20.17 -3.63
C ILE A 60 15.50 19.34 -3.61
N ASN A 61 15.53 18.21 -4.30
CA ASN A 61 16.67 17.29 -4.34
C ASN A 61 17.88 17.90 -5.03
N ASP A 62 17.69 18.56 -6.18
CA ASP A 62 18.74 19.31 -6.88
C ASP A 62 19.39 20.34 -5.95
N PHE A 63 18.59 20.99 -5.11
CA PHE A 63 19.09 21.93 -4.13
C PHE A 63 19.83 21.23 -2.98
N LEU A 64 19.24 20.19 -2.39
CA LEU A 64 19.84 19.44 -1.27
C LEU A 64 21.21 18.88 -1.68
N ILE A 65 21.34 18.36 -2.90
CA ILE A 65 22.60 17.88 -3.48
C ILE A 65 23.62 19.03 -3.59
N LYS A 66 23.22 20.22 -4.06
CA LYS A 66 24.11 21.39 -4.14
C LYS A 66 24.60 21.86 -2.78
N GLN A 67 23.79 21.74 -1.74
CA GLN A 67 24.12 22.24 -0.39
C GLN A 67 24.92 21.22 0.44
N ARG A 68 24.53 19.94 0.38
CA ARG A 68 25.04 18.87 1.25
C ARG A 68 25.92 17.86 0.53
N GLY A 69 26.07 17.98 -0.79
CA GLY A 69 26.79 17.03 -1.63
C GLY A 69 25.93 15.82 -2.01
N ALA A 70 26.57 14.85 -2.66
CA ALA A 70 25.91 13.66 -3.20
C ALA A 70 25.27 12.74 -2.13
N ASP A 71 25.67 12.87 -0.87
CA ASP A 71 25.14 12.06 0.26
C ASP A 71 23.86 12.64 0.87
N ALA A 72 23.29 13.70 0.28
CA ALA A 72 22.04 14.26 0.73
C ALA A 72 20.91 13.23 0.61
N LYS A 73 20.18 12.96 1.71
CA LYS A 73 18.99 12.11 1.65
C LYS A 73 17.96 12.77 0.71
N PRO A 74 17.49 12.07 -0.33
CA PRO A 74 16.50 12.64 -1.23
C PRO A 74 15.14 12.73 -0.55
N VAL A 75 14.44 13.83 -0.82
CA VAL A 75 13.02 13.97 -0.59
C VAL A 75 12.28 13.18 -1.66
N LEU A 76 11.40 12.29 -1.21
CA LEU A 76 10.67 11.38 -2.08
C LEU A 76 9.34 12.00 -2.52
N PRO A 77 9.01 12.04 -3.83
CA PRO A 77 7.79 12.64 -4.37
C PRO A 77 6.48 12.24 -3.67
N ALA A 78 6.22 10.95 -3.48
CA ALA A 78 4.97 10.47 -2.89
C ALA A 78 4.92 10.75 -1.39
N GLN A 79 6.03 10.60 -0.67
CA GLN A 79 6.10 11.01 0.74
C GLN A 79 5.95 12.54 0.92
N LEU A 80 6.49 13.35 0.00
CA LEU A 80 6.27 14.80 -0.03
C LEU A 80 4.79 15.12 -0.24
N HIS A 81 4.11 14.39 -1.13
CA HIS A 81 2.67 14.51 -1.28
C HIS A 81 1.91 14.15 0.01
N GLY A 82 2.30 13.04 0.66
CA GLY A 82 1.74 12.61 1.94
C GLY A 82 1.90 13.65 3.06
N MET A 83 3.07 14.29 3.17
CA MET A 83 3.30 15.39 4.12
C MET A 83 2.33 16.55 3.88
N LYS A 84 2.18 17.01 2.63
CA LYS A 84 1.23 18.10 2.29
C LYS A 84 -0.21 17.71 2.64
N LEU A 85 -0.58 16.47 2.35
CA LEU A 85 -1.92 15.95 2.63
C LEU A 85 -2.20 15.88 4.14
N LEU A 86 -1.25 15.41 4.95
CA LEU A 86 -1.37 15.41 6.42
C LEU A 86 -1.67 16.80 6.96
N HIS A 87 -0.93 17.80 6.48
CA HIS A 87 -1.11 19.18 6.92
C HIS A 87 -2.50 19.73 6.55
N ALA A 88 -2.97 19.50 5.32
CA ALA A 88 -4.31 19.91 4.90
C ALA A 88 -5.42 19.17 5.65
N LEU A 89 -5.22 17.89 5.97
CA LEU A 89 -6.16 17.12 6.80
C LEU A 89 -6.27 17.71 8.20
N PHE A 90 -5.15 18.11 8.83
CA PHE A 90 -5.19 18.75 10.14
C PHE A 90 -5.93 20.09 10.12
N HIS A 91 -5.75 20.90 9.09
CA HIS A 91 -6.57 22.09 8.87
C HIS A 91 -8.06 21.77 8.73
N ALA A 92 -8.40 20.74 7.97
CA ALA A 92 -9.78 20.33 7.74
C ALA A 92 -10.47 19.94 9.05
N ILE A 93 -9.81 19.10 9.85
CA ILE A 93 -10.28 18.67 11.15
C ILE A 93 -10.40 19.85 12.12
N MET A 94 -9.39 20.70 12.20
CA MET A 94 -9.40 21.89 13.06
C MET A 94 -10.55 22.84 12.68
N THR A 95 -10.74 23.10 11.39
CA THR A 95 -11.83 23.95 10.88
C THR A 95 -13.20 23.36 11.21
N LYS A 96 -13.42 22.07 10.95
CA LYS A 96 -14.70 21.39 11.23
C LYS A 96 -14.99 21.36 12.73
N ALA A 97 -13.99 21.03 13.56
CA ALA A 97 -14.11 20.97 15.00
C ALA A 97 -14.41 22.35 15.62
N ILE A 98 -13.67 23.39 15.22
CA ILE A 98 -13.88 24.76 15.70
C ILE A 98 -15.27 25.27 15.29
N ALA A 99 -15.67 25.06 14.04
CA ALA A 99 -16.98 25.49 13.55
C ALA A 99 -18.13 24.80 14.31
N ALA A 100 -17.96 23.51 14.65
CA ALA A 100 -18.97 22.74 15.37
C ALA A 100 -19.06 23.10 16.86
N ARG A 101 -17.93 23.36 17.54
CA ARG A 101 -17.90 23.57 19.00
C ARG A 101 -17.85 25.03 19.42
N GLN A 102 -16.95 25.81 18.82
CA GLN A 102 -16.68 27.18 19.28
C GLN A 102 -16.22 28.06 18.11
N PRO A 103 -17.13 28.61 17.29
CA PRO A 103 -16.76 29.38 16.09
C PRO A 103 -15.82 30.57 16.33
N ASN A 104 -15.84 31.15 17.54
CA ASN A 104 -14.96 32.26 17.95
C ASN A 104 -13.64 31.78 18.61
N PHE A 105 -13.27 30.51 18.46
CA PHE A 105 -12.12 29.90 19.13
C PHE A 105 -10.83 30.68 18.92
N LEU A 106 -10.43 30.94 17.67
CA LEU A 106 -9.16 31.61 17.35
C LEU A 106 -9.14 33.08 17.82
N ASP A 107 -10.28 33.77 17.78
CA ASP A 107 -10.39 35.12 18.34
C ASP A 107 -10.22 35.13 19.86
N ASN A 108 -10.78 34.12 20.55
CA ASN A 108 -10.60 33.97 21.99
C ASN A 108 -9.15 33.65 22.36
N VAL A 109 -8.49 32.78 21.57
CA VAL A 109 -7.05 32.51 21.74
C VAL A 109 -6.24 33.78 21.53
N TYR A 110 -6.56 34.59 20.51
CA TYR A 110 -5.86 35.86 20.27
C TYR A 110 -5.99 36.81 21.47
N ARG A 111 -7.19 36.95 22.04
CA ARG A 111 -7.41 37.77 23.24
C ARG A 111 -6.60 37.26 24.44
N ALA A 112 -6.63 35.94 24.69
CA ALA A 112 -5.86 35.32 25.77
C ALA A 112 -4.35 35.52 25.58
N LEU A 113 -3.86 35.45 24.33
CA LEU A 113 -2.46 35.73 24.01
C LEU A 113 -2.08 37.18 24.31
N VAL A 114 -2.93 38.14 23.92
CA VAL A 114 -2.74 39.56 24.20
C VAL A 114 -2.73 39.85 25.70
N GLU A 115 -3.56 39.18 26.50
CA GLU A 115 -3.51 39.28 27.96
C GLU A 115 -2.19 38.75 28.55
N LEU A 116 -1.62 37.70 27.96
CA LEU A 116 -0.38 37.04 28.39
C LEU A 116 0.93 37.73 27.96
N LEU A 117 0.88 38.52 26.88
CA LEU A 117 2.06 39.12 26.22
C LEU A 117 1.96 40.64 26.06
N SER A 118 0.80 41.27 26.21
CA SER A 118 0.46 42.61 25.67
C SER A 118 0.25 42.63 24.16
N ILE A 119 -0.43 43.68 23.68
CA ILE A 119 -0.74 43.89 22.25
C ILE A 119 0.56 43.96 21.43
N GLU A 120 1.52 44.76 21.88
CA GLU A 120 2.76 45.00 21.12
C GLU A 120 3.58 43.72 20.94
N GLN A 121 3.81 42.94 22.01
CA GLN A 121 4.57 41.69 21.90
C GLN A 121 3.82 40.64 21.07
N SER A 122 2.48 40.63 21.12
CA SER A 122 1.67 39.73 20.29
C SER A 122 1.79 40.09 18.81
N GLU A 123 1.69 41.35 18.45
CA GLU A 123 1.84 41.80 17.06
C GLU A 123 3.26 41.61 16.52
N GLN A 124 4.28 41.86 17.35
CA GLN A 124 5.67 41.55 17.01
C GLN A 124 5.87 40.06 16.73
N TYR A 125 5.24 39.18 17.53
CA TYR A 125 5.29 37.75 17.30
C TYR A 125 4.60 37.35 15.98
N LEU A 126 3.39 37.85 15.71
CA LEU A 126 2.70 37.56 14.45
C LEU A 126 3.51 38.01 13.24
N ASN A 127 4.15 39.18 13.34
CA ASN A 127 5.03 39.72 12.30
C ASN A 127 6.27 38.84 12.08
N ARG A 128 6.90 38.36 13.17
CA ARG A 128 8.01 37.42 13.08
C ARG A 128 7.60 36.08 12.48
N PHE A 129 6.47 35.52 12.90
CA PHE A 129 5.96 34.26 12.35
C PHE A 129 5.76 34.36 10.84
N ILE A 130 5.00 35.35 10.36
CA ILE A 130 4.73 35.52 8.92
C ILE A 130 5.99 35.95 8.13
N THR A 131 7.01 36.44 8.81
CA THR A 131 8.34 36.70 8.21
C THR A 131 9.12 35.39 8.08
N SER A 132 9.02 34.50 9.05
CA SER A 132 9.65 33.17 9.02
C SER A 132 8.92 32.17 8.13
N PHE A 133 7.59 32.28 8.03
CA PHE A 133 6.70 31.43 7.25
C PHE A 133 5.78 32.33 6.43
N PRO A 134 6.25 32.89 5.30
CA PRO A 134 5.52 33.89 4.56
C PRO A 134 4.43 33.28 3.68
N THR A 135 3.31 34.00 3.53
CA THR A 135 2.41 33.78 2.39
C THR A 135 3.16 34.07 1.09
N GLN A 136 2.63 33.58 -0.02
CA GLN A 136 3.20 33.80 -1.33
C GLN A 136 3.33 35.29 -1.66
N LYS A 137 2.31 36.10 -1.33
CA LYS A 137 2.34 37.55 -1.58
C LYS A 137 3.39 38.28 -0.74
N ILE A 138 3.58 37.83 0.51
CA ILE A 138 4.60 38.39 1.41
C ILE A 138 6.00 37.96 0.96
N TYR A 139 6.15 36.72 0.50
CA TYR A 139 7.40 36.21 -0.03
C TYR A 139 7.81 36.94 -1.32
N ALA A 140 6.87 37.15 -2.24
CA ALA A 140 7.08 37.88 -3.49
C ALA A 140 7.22 39.41 -3.31
N CYS A 141 7.25 39.91 -2.07
CA CYS A 141 7.27 41.34 -1.74
C CYS A 141 6.11 42.16 -2.33
N ALA A 142 5.00 41.51 -2.69
CA ALA A 142 3.80 42.17 -3.22
C ALA A 142 2.96 42.83 -2.10
N GLU A 143 3.08 42.33 -0.87
CA GLU A 143 2.42 42.87 0.33
C GLU A 143 3.36 42.81 1.53
N SER A 144 3.33 43.81 2.42
CA SER A 144 4.18 43.79 3.62
C SER A 144 3.53 42.99 4.76
N PRO A 145 4.30 42.28 5.61
CA PRO A 145 3.79 41.60 6.81
C PRO A 145 2.88 42.48 7.68
N ALA A 146 3.29 43.74 7.90
CA ALA A 146 2.55 44.67 8.75
C ALA A 146 1.20 45.09 8.13
N GLU A 147 1.15 45.27 6.81
CA GLU A 147 -0.10 45.61 6.11
C GLU A 147 -1.08 44.44 6.14
N TRP A 148 -0.57 43.24 5.83
CA TRP A 148 -1.39 42.02 5.81
C TRP A 148 -1.98 41.71 7.19
N LEU A 149 -1.22 41.90 8.27
CA LEU A 149 -1.66 41.66 9.65
C LEU A 149 -2.67 42.68 10.20
N LYS A 150 -2.98 43.78 9.49
CA LYS A 150 -4.05 44.70 9.91
C LYS A 150 -5.43 44.04 9.93
N GLN A 151 -5.65 43.03 9.09
CA GLN A 151 -6.91 42.31 9.05
C GLN A 151 -6.97 41.28 10.19
N GLN A 152 -7.99 41.38 11.05
CA GLN A 152 -8.15 40.47 12.20
C GLN A 152 -8.16 38.99 11.77
N LYS A 153 -8.80 38.67 10.64
CA LYS A 153 -8.82 37.31 10.07
C LYS A 153 -7.42 36.74 9.79
N ASN A 154 -6.48 37.60 9.38
CA ASN A 154 -5.12 37.18 9.05
C ASN A 154 -4.34 36.87 10.34
N LYS A 155 -4.61 37.61 11.42
CA LYS A 155 -4.07 37.32 12.75
C LYS A 155 -4.49 35.93 13.23
N THR A 156 -5.77 35.57 13.10
CA THR A 156 -6.28 34.25 13.50
C THR A 156 -5.70 33.12 12.64
N VAL A 157 -5.50 33.35 11.34
CA VAL A 157 -4.85 32.38 10.45
C VAL A 157 -3.40 32.12 10.88
N VAL A 158 -2.65 33.16 11.28
CA VAL A 158 -1.30 32.97 11.83
C VAL A 158 -1.30 32.13 13.09
N LEU A 159 -2.28 32.29 14.00
CA LEU A 159 -2.34 31.47 15.21
C LEU A 159 -2.55 29.98 14.90
N GLU A 160 -3.46 29.70 13.97
CA GLU A 160 -3.71 28.34 13.49
C GLU A 160 -2.47 27.73 12.84
N GLU A 161 -1.86 28.45 11.90
CA GLU A 161 -0.66 27.98 11.20
C GLU A 161 0.50 27.75 12.16
N SER A 162 0.67 28.64 13.15
CA SER A 162 1.70 28.49 14.18
C SER A 162 1.55 27.19 14.98
N PHE A 163 0.32 26.80 15.28
CA PHE A 163 0.06 25.54 15.98
C PHE A 163 0.33 24.32 15.08
N LEU A 164 -0.04 24.39 13.80
CA LEU A 164 0.17 23.27 12.87
C LEU A 164 1.64 23.12 12.45
N VAL A 165 2.39 24.22 12.32
CA VAL A 165 3.85 24.19 12.17
C VAL A 165 4.49 23.52 13.39
N TRP A 166 4.07 23.91 14.60
CA TRP A 166 4.53 23.23 15.82
C TRP A 166 4.22 21.73 15.79
N LEU A 167 2.98 21.35 15.43
CA LEU A 167 2.54 19.95 15.35
C LEU A 167 3.37 19.16 14.33
N ASN A 168 3.62 19.73 13.14
CA ASN A 168 4.48 19.13 12.12
C ASN A 168 5.89 18.85 12.66
N ASN A 169 6.47 19.80 13.42
CA ASN A 169 7.77 19.62 14.07
C ASN A 169 7.75 18.61 15.24
N GLN A 170 6.58 18.23 15.75
CA GLN A 170 6.44 17.12 16.71
C GLN A 170 6.28 15.76 16.03
N ASN A 171 6.17 15.69 14.70
CA ASN A 171 5.93 14.45 13.96
C ASN A 171 7.26 13.85 13.45
N PRO A 172 7.77 12.75 14.04
CA PRO A 172 9.06 12.19 13.63
C PRO A 172 9.06 11.65 12.19
N ALA A 173 7.90 11.29 11.65
CA ALA A 173 7.76 10.85 10.26
C ALA A 173 8.06 11.97 9.25
N LEU A 174 8.09 13.23 9.70
CA LEU A 174 8.40 14.38 8.87
C LEU A 174 9.88 14.82 8.94
N GLU A 175 10.75 14.06 9.63
CA GLU A 175 12.19 14.34 9.70
C GLU A 175 12.87 14.54 8.32
N PRO A 176 12.53 13.74 7.28
CA PRO A 176 13.09 13.96 5.94
C PRO A 176 12.80 15.34 5.33
N PHE A 177 11.77 16.04 5.85
CA PHE A 177 11.32 17.36 5.38
C PHE A 177 11.67 18.48 6.36
N SER A 178 12.50 18.20 7.37
CA SER A 178 12.84 19.16 8.45
C SER A 178 13.36 20.51 7.92
N ASP A 179 14.11 20.53 6.82
CA ASP A 179 14.59 21.77 6.19
C ASP A 179 13.47 22.68 5.67
N LEU A 180 12.32 22.10 5.33
CA LEU A 180 11.12 22.81 4.87
C LEU A 180 10.33 23.35 6.06
N LEU A 181 10.27 22.56 7.14
CA LEU A 181 9.30 22.73 8.22
C LEU A 181 9.86 23.37 9.49
N THR A 182 11.19 23.43 9.64
CA THR A 182 11.85 23.75 10.91
C THR A 182 11.38 25.08 11.53
N ASP A 183 11.03 25.02 12.82
CA ASP A 183 10.64 26.16 13.65
C ASP A 183 11.71 26.53 14.71
N GLU A 184 12.97 26.08 14.52
CA GLU A 184 14.07 26.25 15.48
C GLU A 184 14.32 27.70 15.94
N THR A 185 14.04 28.68 15.09
CA THR A 185 14.17 30.10 15.45
C THR A 185 13.03 30.54 16.37
N LEU A 186 11.82 30.07 16.11
CA LEU A 186 10.61 30.41 16.86
C LEU A 186 10.53 29.70 18.21
N THR A 187 10.99 28.45 18.33
CA THR A 187 10.99 27.68 19.58
C THR A 187 11.79 28.34 20.70
N LYS A 188 12.80 29.14 20.35
CA LYS A 188 13.59 29.94 21.31
C LYS A 188 12.79 31.10 21.89
N GLU A 189 11.79 31.60 21.17
CA GLU A 189 10.95 32.71 21.62
C GLU A 189 9.98 32.29 22.74
N SER A 190 9.80 33.17 23.74
CA SER A 190 8.81 32.95 24.79
C SER A 190 7.38 33.11 24.26
N SER A 191 7.16 34.00 23.29
CA SER A 191 5.85 34.26 22.69
C SER A 191 5.29 33.04 21.95
N TYR A 192 6.14 32.35 21.18
CA TYR A 192 5.74 31.12 20.47
C TYR A 192 5.34 30.02 21.45
N ARG A 193 6.17 29.74 22.46
CA ARG A 193 5.85 28.74 23.51
C ARG A 193 4.56 29.07 24.26
N LYS A 194 4.36 30.35 24.60
CA LYS A 194 3.11 30.82 25.23
C LYS A 194 1.91 30.61 24.32
N LEU A 195 2.00 30.91 23.01
CA LEU A 195 0.92 30.63 22.07
C LEU A 195 0.57 29.14 22.05
N ILE A 196 1.55 28.25 21.90
CA ILE A 196 1.30 26.81 21.85
C ILE A 196 0.61 26.33 23.13
N MET A 197 1.06 26.80 24.31
CA MET A 197 0.40 26.50 25.57
C MET A 197 -1.04 27.03 25.63
N THR A 198 -1.28 28.26 25.18
CA THR A 198 -2.62 28.86 25.12
C THR A 198 -3.55 28.10 24.17
N MET A 199 -3.05 27.72 22.99
CA MET A 199 -3.79 26.90 22.02
C MET A 199 -4.21 25.56 22.61
N ARG A 200 -3.27 24.81 23.19
CA ARG A 200 -3.55 23.51 23.83
C ARG A 200 -4.54 23.64 24.99
N SER A 201 -4.33 24.62 25.87
CA SER A 201 -5.24 24.86 27.01
C SER A 201 -6.64 25.25 26.55
N SER A 202 -6.73 26.03 25.46
CA SER A 202 -8.01 26.43 24.88
C SER A 202 -8.71 25.26 24.19
N MET A 203 -7.98 24.39 23.47
CA MET A 203 -8.54 23.17 22.87
C MET A 203 -9.08 22.23 23.94
N GLN A 204 -8.35 22.06 25.05
CA GLN A 204 -8.81 21.28 26.19
C GLN A 204 -10.06 21.89 26.84
N ALA A 205 -10.09 23.22 27.01
CA ALA A 205 -11.25 23.93 27.59
C ALA A 205 -12.48 23.94 26.66
N MET A 206 -12.27 23.89 25.34
CA MET A 206 -13.34 23.74 24.34
C MET A 206 -14.05 22.38 24.47
N GLY A 207 -13.35 21.39 25.04
CA GLY A 207 -13.88 20.05 25.28
C GLY A 207 -13.71 19.11 24.07
N PRO A 208 -14.35 17.93 24.13
CA PRO A 208 -14.10 16.84 23.20
C PRO A 208 -14.63 17.11 21.79
N VAL A 209 -13.87 16.69 20.77
CA VAL A 209 -14.18 16.82 19.35
C VAL A 209 -13.95 15.49 18.63
N GLY A 210 -15.01 14.92 18.07
CA GLY A 210 -14.94 13.64 17.35
C GLY A 210 -15.18 12.40 18.21
N PRO A 211 -14.89 11.20 17.66
CA PRO A 211 -15.04 9.94 18.37
C PRO A 211 -14.03 9.84 19.54
N ASP A 212 -14.35 9.04 20.55
CA ASP A 212 -13.49 8.74 21.71
C ASP A 212 -13.30 9.84 22.76
N ASP A 213 -14.13 10.90 22.75
CA ASP A 213 -14.17 11.93 23.81
C ASP A 213 -12.83 12.68 24.00
N LEU A 214 -12.04 12.82 22.92
CA LEU A 214 -10.74 13.48 22.92
C LEU A 214 -10.86 14.97 22.63
N ASP A 215 -10.02 15.81 23.26
CA ASP A 215 -9.88 17.21 22.84
C ASP A 215 -9.16 17.35 21.48
N LEU A 216 -9.27 18.53 20.87
CA LEU A 216 -8.77 18.74 19.50
C LEU A 216 -7.26 18.54 19.37
N ALA A 217 -6.48 18.90 20.38
CA ALA A 217 -5.03 18.71 20.33
C ALA A 217 -4.72 17.21 20.33
N GLU A 218 -5.32 16.47 21.25
CA GLU A 218 -5.13 15.02 21.36
C GLU A 218 -5.60 14.26 20.11
N LEU A 219 -6.74 14.65 19.54
CA LEU A 219 -7.23 14.09 18.28
C LEU A 219 -6.18 14.25 17.16
N LEU A 220 -5.65 15.46 16.96
CA LEU A 220 -4.66 15.74 15.92
C LEU A 220 -3.33 14.98 16.14
N PHE A 221 -2.99 14.63 17.39
CA PHE A 221 -1.82 13.81 17.72
C PHE A 221 -2.01 12.31 17.49
N MET A 222 -3.24 11.81 17.36
CA MET A 222 -3.49 10.37 17.26
C MET A 222 -2.74 9.68 16.11
N PRO A 223 -2.73 10.21 14.86
CA PRO A 223 -1.97 9.59 13.78
C PRO A 223 -0.48 9.51 14.14
N ILE A 224 0.09 10.59 14.67
CA ILE A 224 1.51 10.69 15.06
C ILE A 224 1.84 9.67 16.15
N LYS A 225 0.97 9.50 17.16
CA LYS A 225 1.15 8.52 18.24
C LYS A 225 1.02 7.07 17.74
N HIS A 226 0.12 6.83 16.81
CA HIS A 226 -0.11 5.50 16.25
C HIS A 226 1.07 5.02 15.40
N ALA A 227 1.60 5.89 14.55
CA ALA A 227 2.69 5.58 13.63
C ALA A 227 3.73 6.72 13.59
N PRO A 228 4.61 6.83 14.60
CA PRO A 228 5.49 7.98 14.75
C PRO A 228 6.51 8.14 13.64
N THR A 229 6.83 7.09 12.90
CA THR A 229 7.92 7.06 11.91
C THR A 229 7.45 6.80 10.48
N SER A 230 6.14 6.80 10.21
CA SER A 230 5.61 6.46 8.88
C SER A 230 4.44 7.35 8.49
N ILE A 231 4.61 8.16 7.44
CA ILE A 231 3.53 8.96 6.84
C ILE A 231 2.44 8.03 6.29
N LEU A 232 2.82 6.92 5.65
CA LEU A 232 1.88 5.94 5.09
C LEU A 232 0.91 5.40 6.17
N GLU A 233 1.45 4.96 7.29
CA GLU A 233 0.63 4.41 8.38
C GLU A 233 -0.18 5.50 9.10
N GLN A 234 0.31 6.75 9.16
CA GLN A 234 -0.48 7.88 9.64
C GLN A 234 -1.70 8.16 8.76
N LEU A 235 -1.53 8.14 7.42
CA LEU A 235 -2.62 8.33 6.47
C LEU A 235 -3.63 7.17 6.53
N ARG A 236 -3.17 5.92 6.66
CA ARG A 236 -4.03 4.74 6.87
C ARG A 236 -4.83 4.86 8.17
N TYR A 237 -4.20 5.30 9.26
CA TYR A 237 -4.89 5.55 10.52
C TYR A 237 -5.99 6.61 10.37
N ILE A 238 -5.69 7.74 9.72
CA ILE A 238 -6.68 8.80 9.46
C ILE A 238 -7.84 8.25 8.64
N ARG A 239 -7.57 7.54 7.55
CA ARG A 239 -8.60 6.95 6.68
C ARG A 239 -9.53 6.00 7.44
N LEU A 240 -9.00 5.24 8.40
CA LEU A 240 -9.78 4.29 9.19
C LEU A 240 -10.61 4.96 10.30
N ASN A 241 -10.04 5.97 10.98
CA ASN A 241 -10.59 6.48 12.25
C ASN A 241 -11.30 7.83 12.12
N TRP A 242 -11.03 8.61 11.07
CA TRP A 242 -11.62 9.95 10.91
C TRP A 242 -12.76 9.97 9.90
N GLY A 243 -13.41 8.84 9.65
CA GLY A 243 -14.42 8.72 8.61
C GLY A 243 -15.54 9.75 8.72
N GLU A 244 -16.25 9.77 9.86
CA GLU A 244 -17.33 10.75 10.14
C GLU A 244 -16.83 12.21 10.13
N LEU A 245 -15.58 12.42 10.51
CA LEU A 245 -14.95 13.75 10.51
C LEU A 245 -14.60 14.22 9.10
N LEU A 246 -14.43 13.30 8.15
CA LEU A 246 -14.11 13.58 6.75
C LEU A 246 -15.29 13.32 5.80
N ASP A 247 -16.46 12.90 6.31
CA ASP A 247 -17.70 12.79 5.53
C ASP A 247 -18.00 14.08 4.77
N ASP A 248 -18.49 13.91 3.53
CA ASP A 248 -18.77 14.96 2.54
C ASP A 248 -17.54 15.77 2.06
N SER A 249 -16.32 15.28 2.27
CA SER A 249 -15.09 15.94 1.81
C SER A 249 -14.39 15.19 0.66
N PRO A 250 -13.69 15.89 -0.24
CA PRO A 250 -12.91 15.25 -1.30
C PRO A 250 -11.66 14.52 -0.78
N PHE A 251 -11.34 14.63 0.52
CA PHE A 251 -10.14 14.03 1.11
C PHE A 251 -10.09 12.51 1.04
N TRP A 252 -11.23 11.82 0.87
CA TRP A 252 -11.28 10.37 0.72
C TRP A 252 -10.53 9.88 -0.52
N GLU A 253 -10.70 10.56 -1.66
CA GLU A 253 -10.00 10.22 -2.90
C GLU A 253 -8.51 10.54 -2.79
N PHE A 254 -8.16 11.69 -2.20
CA PHE A 254 -6.77 12.08 -1.95
C PHE A 254 -6.06 11.12 -0.98
N LEU A 255 -6.74 10.66 0.08
CA LEU A 255 -6.20 9.68 1.02
C LEU A 255 -5.91 8.34 0.34
N ALA A 256 -6.85 7.82 -0.45
CA ALA A 256 -6.65 6.57 -1.17
C ALA A 256 -5.50 6.67 -2.19
N GLY A 257 -5.45 7.77 -2.95
CA GLY A 257 -4.37 8.02 -3.90
C GLY A 257 -3.00 8.14 -3.24
N ALA A 258 -2.87 8.95 -2.19
CA ALA A 258 -1.60 9.16 -1.48
C ALA A 258 -1.07 7.87 -0.84
N ILE A 259 -1.94 7.04 -0.27
CA ILE A 259 -1.57 5.73 0.28
C ILE A 259 -0.96 4.84 -0.81
N ASN A 260 -1.63 4.72 -1.95
CA ASN A 260 -1.13 3.91 -3.07
C ASN A 260 0.21 4.45 -3.61
N PHE A 261 0.34 5.77 -3.76
CA PHE A 261 1.58 6.37 -4.28
C PHE A 261 2.78 6.12 -3.36
N ILE A 262 2.61 6.26 -2.04
CA ILE A 262 3.71 6.01 -1.09
C ILE A 262 4.08 4.53 -1.09
N GLU A 263 3.09 3.62 -1.15
CA GLU A 263 3.35 2.19 -1.25
C GLU A 263 4.16 1.82 -2.50
N ASP A 264 3.88 2.44 -3.63
CA ASP A 264 4.59 2.17 -4.89
C ASP A 264 6.00 2.78 -4.90
N GLU A 265 6.18 3.97 -4.31
CA GLU A 265 7.48 4.62 -4.14
C GLU A 265 8.40 3.83 -3.18
N ASP A 266 7.88 3.37 -2.04
CA ASP A 266 8.63 2.56 -1.08
C ASP A 266 9.06 1.22 -1.70
N LYS A 267 8.17 0.60 -2.51
CA LYS A 267 8.53 -0.59 -3.30
C LYS A 267 9.67 -0.26 -4.26
N TYR A 268 9.56 0.80 -5.07
CA TYR A 268 10.58 1.17 -6.05
C TYR A 268 11.97 1.35 -5.41
N LEU A 269 12.06 2.11 -4.32
CA LEU A 269 13.32 2.38 -3.63
C LEU A 269 13.96 1.13 -3.03
N PHE A 270 13.14 0.20 -2.51
CA PHE A 270 13.62 -1.09 -2.05
C PHE A 270 14.33 -1.86 -3.18
N PHE A 271 13.81 -1.82 -4.40
CA PHE A 271 14.46 -2.43 -5.57
C PHE A 271 15.69 -1.67 -6.06
N GLU A 272 15.66 -0.33 -6.02
CA GLU A 272 16.80 0.50 -6.39
C GLU A 272 17.99 0.29 -5.43
N GLN A 273 17.75 0.24 -4.12
CA GLN A 273 18.80 -0.05 -3.14
C GLN A 273 19.44 -1.42 -3.37
N ILE A 274 18.63 -2.45 -3.66
CA ILE A 274 19.13 -3.78 -4.03
C ILE A 274 19.98 -3.72 -5.32
N ALA A 275 19.61 -2.87 -6.28
CA ALA A 275 20.38 -2.67 -7.51
C ALA A 275 21.70 -1.91 -7.26
N HIS A 276 21.69 -0.89 -6.40
CA HIS A 276 22.85 -0.05 -6.10
C HIS A 276 23.88 -0.78 -5.21
N GLU A 277 23.44 -1.64 -4.29
CA GLU A 277 24.30 -2.54 -3.52
C GLU A 277 25.03 -3.57 -4.40
N LYS A 278 24.44 -3.94 -5.56
CA LYS A 278 25.10 -4.78 -6.56
C LYS A 278 26.16 -4.01 -7.36
N ALA A 279 25.90 -2.75 -7.73
CA ALA A 279 26.84 -1.91 -8.49
C ALA A 279 28.13 -1.63 -7.70
N LEU A 280 28.04 -1.43 -6.38
CA LEU A 280 29.20 -1.24 -5.49
C LEU A 280 30.09 -2.50 -5.34
N ARG A 281 29.61 -3.69 -5.75
CA ARG A 281 30.41 -4.93 -5.81
C ARG A 281 31.27 -5.04 -7.07
N ASN A 282 31.36 -3.95 -7.85
CA ASN A 282 32.24 -3.79 -9.01
C ASN A 282 31.82 -4.58 -10.26
N ASP A 283 30.51 -4.77 -10.46
CA ASP A 283 29.94 -5.02 -11.78
C ASP A 283 29.36 -3.69 -12.28
N GLY A 284 30.25 -2.80 -12.72
CA GLY A 284 29.85 -1.52 -13.28
C GLY A 284 29.00 -1.75 -14.53
N TYR A 285 27.83 -1.13 -14.59
CA TYR A 285 27.22 -0.48 -15.76
C TYR A 285 25.87 0.10 -15.33
N GLU A 286 25.77 1.43 -15.33
CA GLU A 286 24.49 2.14 -15.24
C GLU A 286 23.64 1.84 -16.48
N PHE A 287 22.36 1.54 -16.29
CA PHE A 287 21.37 1.52 -17.36
C PHE A 287 20.13 2.28 -16.91
N GLU A 288 19.84 3.39 -17.60
CA GLU A 288 18.49 3.93 -17.72
C GLU A 288 17.60 2.85 -18.38
N LYS A 289 16.69 2.25 -17.61
CA LYS A 289 15.63 1.40 -18.16
C LYS A 289 14.44 2.27 -18.52
N ALA A 290 14.38 2.72 -19.77
CA ALA A 290 13.09 2.98 -20.39
C ALA A 290 12.38 1.63 -20.59
N ALA A 291 11.62 1.20 -19.57
CA ALA A 291 10.69 0.10 -19.73
C ALA A 291 9.55 0.60 -20.64
N HIS A 292 9.61 0.25 -21.92
CA HIS A 292 8.44 0.36 -22.78
C HIS A 292 7.41 -0.67 -22.30
N VAL A 293 6.47 -0.22 -21.48
CA VAL A 293 5.20 -0.93 -21.28
C VAL A 293 4.48 -0.84 -22.63
N HIS A 294 4.39 -1.97 -23.32
CA HIS A 294 3.52 -2.05 -24.49
C HIS A 294 2.06 -1.86 -24.01
N ASP A 295 1.39 -0.86 -24.56
CA ASP A 295 -0.04 -0.66 -24.36
C ASP A 295 -0.78 -1.80 -25.10
N TYR A 296 -1.39 -2.71 -24.34
CA TYR A 296 -2.24 -3.78 -24.87
C TYR A 296 -3.70 -3.34 -24.97
N SER A 297 -3.96 -2.07 -25.31
CA SER A 297 -5.30 -1.51 -25.57
C SER A 297 -5.95 -2.01 -26.88
N PHE A 298 -5.55 -3.17 -27.39
CA PHE A 298 -6.23 -3.82 -28.51
C PHE A 298 -7.44 -4.63 -28.02
N ASP A 299 -8.62 -4.02 -28.19
CA ASP A 299 -9.98 -4.59 -28.32
C ASP A 299 -10.57 -5.54 -27.25
N ASP A 300 -9.80 -6.13 -26.34
CA ASP A 300 -10.33 -7.16 -25.41
C ASP A 300 -10.92 -6.59 -24.10
N ALA A 301 -10.63 -5.32 -23.76
CA ALA A 301 -11.21 -4.67 -22.59
C ALA A 301 -12.75 -4.49 -22.69
N ASN A 302 -13.31 -4.63 -23.90
CA ASN A 302 -14.74 -4.58 -24.20
C ASN A 302 -15.30 -5.92 -24.70
N ALA A 303 -14.57 -7.03 -24.58
CA ALA A 303 -15.13 -8.34 -24.90
C ALA A 303 -16.35 -8.59 -23.98
N PRO A 304 -17.54 -8.90 -24.54
CA PRO A 304 -18.73 -9.11 -23.72
C PRO A 304 -18.49 -10.29 -22.79
N ALA A 305 -18.47 -10.03 -21.48
CA ALA A 305 -18.42 -11.07 -20.47
C ALA A 305 -19.58 -12.04 -20.69
N ASN A 306 -19.24 -13.28 -21.04
CA ASN A 306 -20.22 -14.33 -21.32
C ASN A 306 -20.68 -14.94 -19.98
N TYR A 307 -21.36 -14.13 -19.17
CA TYR A 307 -21.93 -14.58 -17.91
C TYR A 307 -22.88 -15.75 -18.18
N SER A 308 -22.73 -16.83 -17.41
CA SER A 308 -23.78 -17.83 -17.33
C SER A 308 -25.06 -17.14 -16.87
N VAL A 309 -26.21 -17.57 -17.39
CA VAL A 309 -27.51 -17.19 -16.80
C VAL A 309 -27.48 -17.48 -15.30
N ASP A 310 -27.83 -16.48 -14.48
CA ASP A 310 -27.96 -16.61 -13.04
C ASP A 310 -28.88 -17.79 -12.74
N SER A 311 -28.25 -18.91 -12.39
CA SER A 311 -28.95 -20.13 -12.04
C SER A 311 -29.39 -19.98 -10.59
N SER A 312 -30.59 -20.46 -10.26
CA SER A 312 -31.20 -20.28 -8.93
C SER A 312 -30.30 -20.69 -7.76
N TRP A 313 -29.33 -21.57 -7.99
CA TRP A 313 -28.42 -22.03 -6.95
C TRP A 313 -27.28 -21.06 -6.60
N MET A 314 -26.83 -20.20 -7.52
CA MET A 314 -25.67 -19.32 -7.29
C MET A 314 -25.91 -18.27 -6.20
N PRO A 315 -27.08 -17.59 -6.15
CA PRO A 315 -27.42 -16.67 -5.07
C PRO A 315 -27.65 -17.35 -3.71
N GLU A 316 -27.84 -18.68 -3.69
CA GLU A 316 -28.13 -19.47 -2.49
C GLU A 316 -26.87 -20.14 -1.89
N VAL A 317 -25.68 -19.83 -2.43
CA VAL A 317 -24.42 -20.39 -1.93
C VAL A 317 -23.98 -19.70 -0.65
N VAL A 318 -23.85 -20.49 0.42
CA VAL A 318 -23.15 -20.12 1.65
C VAL A 318 -21.95 -21.05 1.77
N MET A 319 -20.77 -20.54 1.46
CA MET A 319 -19.56 -21.34 1.28
C MET A 319 -18.67 -21.34 2.52
N LEU A 320 -18.18 -22.53 2.89
CA LEU A 320 -17.11 -22.72 3.85
C LEU A 320 -15.80 -23.04 3.12
N ALA A 321 -14.80 -22.16 3.23
CA ALA A 321 -13.48 -22.40 2.66
C ALA A 321 -12.55 -23.08 3.68
N LYS A 322 -11.84 -24.13 3.26
CA LYS A 322 -10.92 -24.90 4.11
C LYS A 322 -9.61 -25.19 3.39
N SER A 323 -8.50 -24.84 4.04
CA SER A 323 -7.19 -25.41 3.70
C SER A 323 -7.19 -26.89 4.07
N THR A 324 -7.23 -27.77 3.07
CA THR A 324 -7.58 -29.19 3.25
C THR A 324 -6.70 -29.89 4.29
N TYR A 325 -5.38 -29.80 4.15
CA TYR A 325 -4.44 -30.45 5.07
C TYR A 325 -4.52 -29.94 6.50
N VAL A 326 -4.66 -28.61 6.66
CA VAL A 326 -4.81 -28.00 7.98
C VAL A 326 -6.13 -28.43 8.62
N TRP A 327 -7.20 -28.50 7.83
CA TRP A 327 -8.50 -28.91 8.32
C TRP A 327 -8.53 -30.38 8.72
N LEU A 328 -7.92 -31.29 7.95
CA LEU A 328 -7.81 -32.72 8.31
C LEU A 328 -7.03 -32.90 9.64
N ASP A 329 -5.95 -32.16 9.86
CA ASP A 329 -5.23 -32.14 11.14
C ASP A 329 -6.10 -31.59 12.30
N GLN A 330 -6.84 -30.50 12.07
CA GLN A 330 -7.78 -29.96 13.05
C GLN A 330 -8.88 -30.97 13.40
N LEU A 331 -9.48 -31.63 12.42
CA LEU A 331 -10.47 -32.68 12.64
C LEU A 331 -9.86 -33.84 13.43
N SER A 332 -8.63 -34.24 13.12
CA SER A 332 -7.94 -35.28 13.88
C SER A 332 -7.86 -34.97 15.37
N LYS A 333 -7.59 -33.70 15.72
CA LYS A 333 -7.52 -33.22 17.10
C LYS A 333 -8.91 -33.13 17.75
N ILE A 334 -9.91 -32.64 17.02
CA ILE A 334 -11.29 -32.48 17.50
C ILE A 334 -11.91 -33.86 17.81
N TYR A 335 -11.83 -34.79 16.85
CA TYR A 335 -12.44 -36.11 16.93
C TYR A 335 -11.51 -37.16 17.59
N ARG A 336 -10.30 -36.77 17.99
CA ARG A 336 -9.30 -37.60 18.68
C ARG A 336 -9.02 -38.93 17.96
N ARG A 337 -9.00 -38.91 16.63
CA ARG A 337 -8.67 -40.06 15.78
C ARG A 337 -7.88 -39.57 14.55
N PRO A 338 -7.03 -40.40 13.93
CA PRO A 338 -6.35 -40.01 12.70
C PRO A 338 -7.36 -39.72 11.58
N ILE A 339 -7.32 -38.50 11.03
CA ILE A 339 -8.11 -38.06 9.87
C ILE A 339 -7.09 -37.41 8.93
N SER A 340 -6.63 -38.15 7.94
CA SER A 340 -5.63 -37.68 6.98
C SER A 340 -6.11 -37.72 5.54
N ARG A 341 -7.27 -38.34 5.29
CA ARG A 341 -7.88 -38.45 3.95
C ARG A 341 -9.29 -37.90 3.93
N LEU A 342 -9.76 -37.53 2.75
CA LEU A 342 -11.09 -36.95 2.53
C LEU A 342 -12.22 -37.88 3.00
N GLN A 343 -12.09 -39.19 2.77
CA GLN A 343 -13.07 -40.19 3.23
C GLN A 343 -13.09 -40.38 4.75
N ASP A 344 -12.05 -39.94 5.47
CA ASP A 344 -11.97 -40.09 6.93
C ASP A 344 -12.76 -39.00 7.67
N ILE A 345 -13.17 -37.94 6.95
CA ILE A 345 -13.99 -36.85 7.48
C ILE A 345 -15.29 -37.44 8.05
N PRO A 346 -15.55 -37.30 9.36
CA PRO A 346 -16.72 -37.87 10.02
C PRO A 346 -18.03 -37.33 9.44
N ASP A 347 -19.06 -38.16 9.44
CA ASP A 347 -20.40 -37.77 9.03
C ASP A 347 -20.97 -36.69 9.95
N GLU A 348 -20.65 -36.75 11.25
CA GLU A 348 -21.06 -35.76 12.25
C GLU A 348 -20.49 -34.36 11.96
N GLU A 349 -19.32 -34.28 11.31
CA GLU A 349 -18.75 -33.00 10.86
C GLU A 349 -19.55 -32.44 9.70
N LEU A 350 -19.93 -33.29 8.74
CA LEU A 350 -20.75 -32.88 7.60
C LEU A 350 -22.16 -32.49 8.05
N ASP A 351 -22.73 -33.20 9.02
CA ASP A 351 -24.00 -32.82 9.68
C ASP A 351 -23.88 -31.44 10.32
N THR A 352 -22.81 -31.20 11.08
CA THR A 352 -22.55 -29.90 11.72
C THR A 352 -22.42 -28.76 10.71
N ILE A 353 -21.77 -29.00 9.57
CA ILE A 353 -21.66 -28.01 8.49
C ILE A 353 -23.04 -27.68 7.91
N ALA A 354 -23.85 -28.71 7.64
CA ALA A 354 -25.20 -28.54 7.11
C ALA A 354 -26.15 -27.84 8.11
N ASP A 355 -26.11 -28.22 9.38
CA ASP A 355 -26.93 -27.63 10.46
C ASP A 355 -26.64 -26.13 10.67
N ARG A 356 -25.41 -25.70 10.34
CA ARG A 356 -25.01 -24.29 10.36
C ARG A 356 -25.43 -23.51 9.12
N GLY A 357 -26.07 -24.16 8.15
CA GLY A 357 -26.59 -23.55 6.93
C GLY A 357 -25.58 -23.37 5.80
N PHE A 358 -24.41 -24.01 5.88
CA PHE A 358 -23.46 -24.00 4.76
C PHE A 358 -23.94 -24.93 3.64
N THR A 359 -23.99 -24.40 2.42
CA THR A 359 -24.46 -25.13 1.23
C THR A 359 -23.31 -25.48 0.27
N ALA A 360 -22.09 -25.02 0.56
CA ALA A 360 -20.89 -25.39 -0.18
C ALA A 360 -19.65 -25.51 0.72
N LEU A 361 -18.75 -26.42 0.35
CA LEU A 361 -17.43 -26.61 0.95
C LEU A 361 -16.35 -26.46 -0.13
N TRP A 362 -15.55 -25.40 -0.02
CA TRP A 362 -14.40 -25.17 -0.88
C TRP A 362 -13.14 -25.74 -0.23
N LEU A 363 -12.55 -26.73 -0.89
CA LEU A 363 -11.34 -27.41 -0.46
C LEU A 363 -10.14 -26.86 -1.22
N ILE A 364 -9.31 -26.11 -0.50
CA ILE A 364 -8.08 -25.50 -1.02
C ILE A 364 -6.97 -26.54 -1.01
N GLY A 365 -6.30 -26.68 -2.15
CA GLY A 365 -5.15 -27.54 -2.35
C GLY A 365 -5.46 -29.03 -2.38
N LEU A 366 -6.51 -29.40 -3.12
CA LEU A 366 -6.92 -30.78 -3.42
C LEU A 366 -6.01 -31.49 -4.42
N TRP A 367 -5.44 -30.75 -5.36
CA TRP A 367 -4.67 -31.30 -6.46
C TRP A 367 -3.32 -31.86 -6.03
N GLN A 368 -2.79 -32.80 -6.81
CA GLN A 368 -1.46 -33.35 -6.64
C GLN A 368 -0.42 -32.24 -6.80
N ARG A 369 0.47 -32.11 -5.81
CA ARG A 369 1.39 -30.98 -5.71
C ARG A 369 2.82 -31.35 -6.10
N SER A 370 3.55 -30.32 -6.51
CA SER A 370 4.94 -30.34 -6.95
C SER A 370 5.93 -30.91 -5.94
N PHE A 371 6.85 -31.74 -6.40
CA PHE A 371 8.00 -32.14 -5.60
C PHE A 371 9.03 -31.01 -5.50
N ALA A 372 9.31 -30.30 -6.59
CA ALA A 372 10.25 -29.18 -6.64
C ALA A 372 9.86 -28.07 -5.65
N SER A 373 8.58 -27.66 -5.61
CA SER A 373 8.07 -26.67 -4.64
C SER A 373 8.33 -27.10 -3.20
N GLN A 374 8.10 -28.38 -2.88
CA GLN A 374 8.41 -28.92 -1.54
C GLN A 374 9.91 -28.83 -1.26
N LYS A 375 10.74 -29.31 -2.19
CA LYS A 375 12.19 -29.35 -2.07
C LYS A 375 12.80 -27.95 -1.89
N ILE A 376 12.33 -26.95 -2.63
CA ILE A 376 12.75 -25.55 -2.50
C ILE A 376 12.55 -25.05 -1.06
N LYS A 377 11.38 -25.30 -0.47
CA LYS A 377 11.06 -24.89 0.90
C LYS A 377 11.93 -25.61 1.94
N GLN A 378 12.21 -26.89 1.72
CA GLN A 378 13.08 -27.68 2.58
C GLN A 378 14.53 -27.18 2.55
N ILE A 379 15.06 -26.86 1.36
CA ILE A 379 16.38 -26.25 1.20
C ILE A 379 16.47 -24.91 1.95
N HIS A 380 15.37 -24.15 1.99
CA HIS A 380 15.27 -22.90 2.75
C HIS A 380 15.09 -23.07 4.27
N GLY A 381 15.26 -24.29 4.80
CA GLY A 381 15.31 -24.56 6.24
C GLY A 381 13.96 -24.96 6.86
N ASN A 382 12.95 -25.31 6.05
CA ASN A 382 11.69 -25.85 6.55
C ASN A 382 11.52 -27.33 6.14
N PRO A 383 12.14 -28.29 6.87
CA PRO A 383 12.14 -29.70 6.50
C PRO A 383 10.73 -30.32 6.46
N GLU A 384 9.83 -29.84 7.31
CA GLU A 384 8.43 -30.30 7.41
C GLU A 384 7.49 -29.63 6.40
N ALA A 385 8.00 -28.71 5.56
CA ALA A 385 7.18 -28.01 4.60
C ALA A 385 6.54 -28.96 3.58
N LYS A 386 5.26 -28.72 3.29
CA LYS A 386 4.58 -29.24 2.09
C LYS A 386 4.71 -28.23 0.93
N ALA A 387 4.60 -28.74 -0.29
CA ALA A 387 4.51 -27.93 -1.50
C ALA A 387 3.41 -26.86 -1.42
N SER A 388 3.58 -25.77 -2.18
CA SER A 388 2.55 -24.75 -2.34
C SER A 388 1.23 -25.37 -2.83
N ALA A 389 0.10 -24.88 -2.32
CA ALA A 389 -1.22 -25.39 -2.74
C ALA A 389 -1.55 -25.06 -4.21
N TYR A 390 -0.83 -24.10 -4.80
CA TYR A 390 -1.02 -23.63 -6.17
C TYR A 390 0.12 -24.06 -7.12
N SER A 391 1.16 -24.76 -6.62
CA SER A 391 2.19 -25.37 -7.46
C SER A 391 1.78 -26.82 -7.78
N LEU A 392 1.03 -26.96 -8.88
CA LEU A 392 0.33 -28.20 -9.24
C LEU A 392 1.19 -29.09 -10.13
N GLU A 393 1.43 -30.33 -9.70
CA GLU A 393 2.11 -31.35 -10.51
C GLU A 393 1.21 -31.82 -11.66
N LYS A 394 -0.06 -32.06 -11.35
CA LYS A 394 -1.12 -32.47 -12.28
C LYS A 394 -2.50 -32.25 -11.65
N TYR A 395 -3.53 -32.17 -12.48
CA TYR A 395 -4.92 -32.00 -12.08
C TYR A 395 -5.61 -33.28 -11.60
N ASP A 396 -4.88 -34.13 -10.88
CA ASP A 396 -5.43 -35.27 -10.15
C ASP A 396 -5.60 -34.91 -8.68
N ILE A 397 -6.63 -35.44 -8.02
CA ILE A 397 -6.76 -35.31 -6.55
C ILE A 397 -5.58 -36.01 -5.89
N SER A 398 -4.92 -35.33 -4.94
CA SER A 398 -3.69 -35.82 -4.32
C SER A 398 -3.90 -37.18 -3.63
N ASP A 399 -2.98 -38.11 -3.89
CA ASP A 399 -3.05 -39.47 -3.36
C ASP A 399 -2.96 -39.50 -1.83
N ASP A 400 -2.21 -38.55 -1.24
CA ASP A 400 -2.00 -38.48 0.21
C ASP A 400 -3.26 -38.08 0.99
N ILE A 401 -4.25 -37.47 0.34
CA ILE A 401 -5.58 -37.17 0.91
C ILE A 401 -6.67 -38.15 0.45
N GLY A 402 -6.28 -39.27 -0.17
CA GLY A 402 -7.21 -40.35 -0.56
C GLY A 402 -7.56 -40.40 -2.05
N GLY A 403 -6.98 -39.53 -2.87
CA GLY A 403 -7.13 -39.53 -4.32
C GLY A 403 -8.59 -39.37 -4.79
N TYR A 404 -8.84 -39.72 -6.06
CA TYR A 404 -10.16 -39.57 -6.66
C TYR A 404 -11.24 -40.40 -5.94
N GLY A 405 -10.90 -41.58 -5.44
CA GLY A 405 -11.82 -42.42 -4.66
C GLY A 405 -12.28 -41.77 -3.35
N GLY A 406 -11.34 -41.15 -2.61
CA GLY A 406 -11.67 -40.41 -1.38
C GLY A 406 -12.51 -39.17 -1.64
N TYR A 407 -12.26 -38.47 -2.75
CA TYR A 407 -13.08 -37.37 -3.22
C TYR A 407 -14.52 -37.83 -3.55
N LEU A 408 -14.68 -38.94 -4.28
CA LEU A 408 -16.00 -39.49 -4.65
C LEU A 408 -16.82 -39.90 -3.42
N ASP A 409 -16.18 -40.45 -2.39
CA ASP A 409 -16.83 -40.75 -1.12
C ASP A 409 -17.34 -39.47 -0.43
N LEU A 410 -16.46 -38.48 -0.28
CA LEU A 410 -16.78 -37.21 0.38
C LEU A 410 -17.90 -36.46 -0.35
N ILE A 411 -17.82 -36.33 -1.68
CA ILE A 411 -18.85 -35.63 -2.46
C ILE A 411 -20.20 -36.33 -2.36
N HIS A 412 -20.23 -37.67 -2.30
CA HIS A 412 -21.47 -38.42 -2.13
C HIS A 412 -22.13 -38.10 -0.78
N ARG A 413 -21.36 -38.18 0.31
CA ARG A 413 -21.86 -37.92 1.68
C ARG A 413 -22.21 -36.45 1.93
N ALA A 414 -21.45 -35.52 1.34
CA ALA A 414 -21.75 -34.09 1.38
C ALA A 414 -23.03 -33.75 0.60
N LYS A 415 -23.21 -34.34 -0.59
CA LYS A 415 -24.39 -34.11 -1.44
C LYS A 415 -25.69 -34.58 -0.78
N GLN A 416 -25.66 -35.68 -0.02
CA GLN A 416 -26.82 -36.15 0.75
C GLN A 416 -27.30 -35.10 1.78
N ARG A 417 -26.42 -34.20 2.20
CA ARG A 417 -26.68 -33.10 3.14
C ARG A 417 -26.89 -31.74 2.47
N GLY A 418 -27.00 -31.71 1.14
CA GLY A 418 -27.15 -30.47 0.39
C GLY A 418 -25.87 -29.63 0.27
N ILE A 419 -24.70 -30.19 0.62
CA ILE A 419 -23.42 -29.49 0.53
C ILE A 419 -22.76 -29.80 -0.81
N ARG A 420 -22.49 -28.76 -1.61
CA ARG A 420 -21.71 -28.86 -2.86
C ARG A 420 -20.21 -28.76 -2.56
N LEU A 421 -19.37 -29.44 -3.33
CA LEU A 421 -17.92 -29.25 -3.24
C LEU A 421 -17.42 -28.29 -4.30
N ALA A 422 -16.43 -27.48 -3.93
CA ALA A 422 -15.70 -26.58 -4.83
C ALA A 422 -14.19 -26.74 -4.62
N SER A 423 -13.42 -26.39 -5.64
CA SER A 423 -11.95 -26.32 -5.58
C SER A 423 -11.43 -25.17 -6.41
N ASP A 424 -10.16 -24.82 -6.17
CA ASP A 424 -9.41 -23.88 -6.97
C ASP A 424 -9.10 -24.47 -8.35
N MET A 425 -9.36 -23.73 -9.42
CA MET A 425 -8.77 -23.99 -10.73
C MET A 425 -7.67 -22.96 -10.96
N VAL A 426 -6.45 -23.40 -11.30
CA VAL A 426 -5.27 -22.51 -11.45
C VAL A 426 -4.86 -22.46 -12.93
N PRO A 427 -5.59 -21.72 -13.78
CA PRO A 427 -5.34 -21.76 -15.22
C PRO A 427 -4.05 -21.04 -15.60
N ASN A 428 -3.52 -20.14 -14.76
CA ASN A 428 -2.40 -19.27 -15.15
C ASN A 428 -1.06 -20.04 -15.33
N HIS A 429 -0.80 -21.01 -14.47
CA HIS A 429 0.48 -21.71 -14.39
C HIS A 429 0.31 -23.13 -13.85
N THR A 430 1.34 -23.96 -14.03
CA THR A 430 1.49 -25.23 -13.33
C THR A 430 2.74 -25.21 -12.46
N ALA A 431 3.05 -26.30 -11.77
CA ALA A 431 4.34 -26.45 -11.12
C ALA A 431 5.49 -26.46 -12.14
N MET A 432 6.65 -25.94 -11.71
CA MET A 432 7.85 -25.91 -12.53
C MET A 432 8.35 -27.30 -12.95
N ASP A 433 7.99 -28.34 -12.20
CA ASP A 433 8.31 -29.73 -12.46
C ASP A 433 7.10 -30.55 -12.93
N SER A 434 5.96 -29.94 -13.23
CA SER A 434 4.71 -30.62 -13.60
C SER A 434 4.85 -31.62 -14.76
N GLU A 435 3.88 -32.53 -14.86
CA GLU A 435 3.77 -33.47 -15.98
C GLU A 435 3.77 -32.74 -17.33
N LEU A 436 3.03 -31.65 -17.45
CA LEU A 436 2.96 -30.84 -18.67
C LEU A 436 4.32 -30.20 -19.02
N VAL A 437 5.12 -29.74 -18.04
CA VAL A 437 6.48 -29.24 -18.33
C VAL A 437 7.37 -30.34 -18.90
N ARG A 438 7.15 -31.60 -18.50
CA ARG A 438 7.92 -32.75 -18.99
C ARG A 438 7.46 -33.23 -20.37
N SER A 439 6.14 -33.35 -20.57
CA SER A 439 5.54 -33.91 -21.78
C SER A 439 5.29 -32.89 -22.89
N ASN A 440 4.95 -31.65 -22.52
CA ASN A 440 4.50 -30.57 -23.42
C ASN A 440 5.21 -29.24 -23.09
N PRO A 441 6.55 -29.18 -23.09
CA PRO A 441 7.29 -27.96 -22.75
C PRO A 441 6.99 -26.77 -23.68
N GLU A 442 6.41 -26.99 -24.85
CA GLU A 442 5.94 -25.96 -25.81
C GLU A 442 4.67 -25.23 -25.37
N TRP A 443 3.95 -25.78 -24.38
CA TRP A 443 2.78 -25.11 -23.80
C TRP A 443 3.16 -23.95 -22.87
N PHE A 444 4.45 -23.77 -22.58
CA PHE A 444 4.95 -22.77 -21.63
C PHE A 444 5.70 -21.64 -22.33
N LEU A 445 5.60 -20.43 -21.77
CA LEU A 445 6.41 -19.31 -22.20
C LEU A 445 7.88 -19.64 -21.92
N SER A 446 8.68 -19.71 -22.97
CA SER A 446 10.06 -20.15 -22.86
C SER A 446 10.96 -19.57 -23.95
N ALA A 447 12.25 -19.54 -23.65
CA ALA A 447 13.32 -19.25 -24.60
C ALA A 447 14.22 -20.48 -24.79
N THR A 448 14.85 -20.61 -25.96
CA THR A 448 15.82 -21.68 -26.27
C THR A 448 17.24 -21.33 -25.83
N THR A 449 17.50 -20.07 -25.52
CA THR A 449 18.76 -19.55 -24.97
C THR A 449 18.49 -18.83 -23.65
N PRO A 450 19.50 -18.69 -22.76
CA PRO A 450 19.33 -17.93 -21.53
C PRO A 450 18.77 -16.54 -21.83
N PRO A 451 17.61 -16.16 -21.24
CA PRO A 451 16.98 -14.87 -21.54
C PRO A 451 17.75 -13.68 -20.96
N TYR A 452 18.63 -13.93 -19.97
CA TYR A 452 19.48 -12.92 -19.34
C TYR A 452 20.93 -13.40 -19.34
N TYR A 453 21.86 -12.48 -19.66
CA TYR A 453 23.28 -12.80 -19.82
C TYR A 453 23.98 -13.19 -18.51
N ASN A 454 23.45 -12.73 -17.38
CA ASN A 454 23.99 -12.97 -16.04
C ASN A 454 23.40 -14.21 -15.35
N TYR A 455 22.46 -14.91 -16.00
CA TYR A 455 21.84 -16.12 -15.44
C TYR A 455 22.72 -17.34 -15.69
N SER A 456 23.00 -18.11 -14.64
CA SER A 456 23.96 -19.21 -14.68
C SER A 456 23.40 -20.58 -14.29
N TYR A 457 22.31 -20.65 -13.53
CA TYR A 457 21.60 -21.90 -13.18
C TYR A 457 22.50 -23.04 -12.64
N ASN A 458 23.46 -22.73 -11.76
CA ASN A 458 24.37 -23.70 -11.14
C ASN A 458 23.82 -24.35 -9.86
N GLY A 459 22.62 -23.95 -9.43
CA GLY A 459 21.93 -24.47 -8.26
C GLY A 459 21.64 -25.98 -8.30
N PRO A 460 21.03 -26.52 -7.24
CA PRO A 460 20.68 -27.94 -7.17
C PRO A 460 19.63 -28.32 -8.22
N ASN A 461 19.70 -29.56 -8.74
CA ASN A 461 18.62 -30.10 -9.56
C ASN A 461 17.37 -30.32 -8.69
N LEU A 462 16.27 -29.68 -9.06
CA LEU A 462 14.99 -29.73 -8.35
C LEU A 462 14.06 -30.84 -8.85
N SER A 463 14.35 -31.45 -10.00
CA SER A 463 13.59 -32.59 -10.52
C SER A 463 13.77 -33.84 -9.63
N ASN A 464 12.69 -34.61 -9.46
CA ASN A 464 12.75 -35.98 -8.92
C ASN A 464 12.91 -37.04 -10.02
N ASP A 465 12.63 -36.69 -11.28
CA ASP A 465 12.78 -37.57 -12.42
C ASP A 465 14.23 -37.48 -12.94
N PRO A 466 14.99 -38.60 -12.97
CA PRO A 466 16.38 -38.59 -13.40
C PRO A 466 16.57 -38.24 -14.88
N ARG A 467 15.52 -38.29 -15.71
CA ARG A 467 15.56 -37.85 -17.12
C ARG A 467 15.66 -36.33 -17.25
N TYR A 468 15.14 -35.58 -16.28
CA TYR A 468 15.03 -34.13 -16.40
C TYR A 468 15.92 -33.40 -15.40
N GLY A 469 16.53 -32.31 -15.86
CA GLY A 469 17.21 -31.33 -15.03
C GLY A 469 16.35 -30.08 -14.89
N ILE A 470 16.05 -29.67 -13.66
CA ILE A 470 15.32 -28.43 -13.37
C ILE A 470 16.16 -27.60 -12.42
N TYR A 471 16.51 -26.39 -12.83
CA TYR A 471 17.45 -25.54 -12.11
C TYR A 471 16.90 -24.12 -12.02
N LEU A 472 16.77 -23.62 -10.80
CA LEU A 472 16.52 -22.21 -10.55
C LEU A 472 17.78 -21.39 -10.79
N GLU A 473 17.56 -20.12 -11.13
CA GLU A 473 18.64 -19.16 -11.22
C GLU A 473 19.32 -18.96 -9.85
N ASP A 474 20.65 -18.78 -9.86
CA ASP A 474 21.49 -18.76 -8.66
C ASP A 474 21.14 -17.58 -7.74
N GLY A 475 20.71 -16.47 -8.34
CA GLY A 475 20.22 -15.28 -7.65
C GLY A 475 19.03 -15.52 -6.72
N TYR A 476 18.23 -16.56 -6.95
CA TYR A 476 17.14 -16.94 -6.05
C TYR A 476 17.67 -17.39 -4.69
N TRP A 477 18.68 -18.26 -4.68
CA TRP A 477 19.19 -18.90 -3.46
C TRP A 477 19.93 -17.93 -2.55
N ASN A 478 20.70 -17.02 -3.14
CA ASN A 478 21.43 -15.99 -2.40
C ASN A 478 20.64 -14.68 -2.23
N ARG A 479 19.37 -14.67 -2.67
CA ARG A 479 18.42 -13.54 -2.60
C ARG A 479 18.94 -12.29 -3.29
N THR A 480 19.72 -12.45 -4.35
CA THR A 480 20.19 -11.32 -5.16
C THR A 480 19.30 -11.09 -6.37
N ASP A 481 18.52 -12.07 -6.84
CA ASP A 481 17.67 -11.92 -8.04
C ASP A 481 16.30 -12.57 -7.82
N ALA A 482 15.30 -12.02 -8.50
CA ALA A 482 13.94 -12.57 -8.48
C ALA A 482 13.82 -13.86 -9.30
N ALA A 483 14.84 -14.24 -10.09
CA ALA A 483 14.93 -15.47 -10.85
C ALA A 483 13.69 -15.68 -11.73
N VAL A 484 13.49 -14.83 -12.75
CA VAL A 484 12.24 -14.76 -13.53
C VAL A 484 12.02 -15.95 -14.47
N ALA A 485 13.05 -16.74 -14.71
CA ALA A 485 12.98 -17.98 -15.47
C ALA A 485 13.82 -19.06 -14.79
N TYR A 486 13.50 -20.31 -15.09
CA TYR A 486 14.26 -21.48 -14.68
C TYR A 486 14.71 -22.29 -15.89
N LYS A 487 15.79 -23.04 -15.73
CA LYS A 487 16.31 -23.91 -16.78
C LYS A 487 15.73 -25.31 -16.64
N ARG A 488 15.15 -25.82 -17.72
CA ARG A 488 14.72 -27.21 -17.88
C ARG A 488 15.59 -27.88 -18.95
N ILE A 489 16.08 -29.08 -18.68
CA ILE A 489 16.86 -29.91 -19.61
C ILE A 489 16.23 -31.30 -19.65
N ASP A 490 15.96 -31.82 -20.84
CA ASP A 490 15.72 -33.26 -21.05
C ASP A 490 17.04 -33.93 -21.43
N TYR A 491 17.61 -34.74 -20.53
CA TYR A 491 18.91 -35.37 -20.76
C TYR A 491 18.87 -36.44 -21.85
N LEU A 492 17.69 -36.96 -22.20
CA LEU A 492 17.57 -37.96 -23.27
C LEU A 492 17.67 -37.30 -24.65
N THR A 493 17.05 -36.14 -24.83
CA THR A 493 16.95 -35.46 -26.13
C THR A 493 17.96 -34.31 -26.27
N GLY A 494 18.48 -33.79 -25.16
CA GLY A 494 19.27 -32.57 -25.11
C GLY A 494 18.45 -31.27 -25.15
N ASP A 495 17.11 -31.36 -25.20
CA ASP A 495 16.22 -30.20 -25.27
C ASP A 495 16.35 -29.35 -24.01
N THR A 496 16.93 -28.16 -24.17
CA THR A 496 17.14 -27.18 -23.11
C THR A 496 16.25 -25.98 -23.34
N ARG A 497 15.45 -25.63 -22.32
CA ARG A 497 14.56 -24.48 -22.35
C ARG A 497 14.69 -23.67 -21.08
N TYR A 498 14.47 -22.37 -21.23
CA TYR A 498 14.42 -21.42 -20.13
C TYR A 498 12.97 -20.95 -20.01
N ILE A 499 12.27 -21.52 -19.03
CA ILE A 499 10.82 -21.38 -18.88
C ILE A 499 10.54 -20.28 -17.86
N TYR A 500 9.66 -19.36 -18.20
CA TYR A 500 9.28 -18.26 -17.31
C TYR A 500 8.35 -18.76 -16.20
N HIS A 501 8.52 -18.19 -15.01
CA HIS A 501 7.64 -18.45 -13.88
C HIS A 501 6.31 -17.72 -14.02
N GLY A 502 5.29 -18.24 -13.33
CA GLY A 502 4.00 -17.59 -13.21
C GLY A 502 4.10 -16.26 -12.47
N ASN A 503 3.29 -15.28 -12.91
CA ASN A 503 3.21 -13.96 -12.32
C ASN A 503 1.79 -13.40 -12.50
N ASP A 504 1.27 -12.66 -11.52
CA ASP A 504 -0.02 -11.95 -11.54
C ASP A 504 0.08 -10.47 -11.98
N GLY A 505 1.23 -10.06 -12.52
CA GLY A 505 1.51 -8.66 -12.86
C GLY A 505 2.20 -7.90 -11.71
N THR A 506 2.53 -8.58 -10.62
CA THR A 506 3.51 -8.09 -9.65
C THR A 506 4.93 -8.23 -10.20
N ILE A 507 5.92 -7.67 -9.52
CA ILE A 507 7.34 -7.74 -9.93
C ILE A 507 8.06 -9.00 -9.42
N MET A 508 7.39 -9.82 -8.60
CA MET A 508 7.95 -11.06 -8.06
C MET A 508 7.29 -12.29 -8.69
N PRO A 509 8.04 -13.11 -9.45
CA PRO A 509 7.51 -14.37 -9.96
C PRO A 509 7.25 -15.36 -8.83
N TRP A 510 6.33 -16.30 -9.05
CA TRP A 510 6.19 -17.48 -8.20
C TRP A 510 7.22 -18.53 -8.64
N ASN A 511 8.41 -18.50 -8.02
CA ASN A 511 9.58 -19.29 -8.42
C ASN A 511 9.46 -20.82 -8.34
N ASP A 512 8.30 -21.36 -7.96
CA ASP A 512 7.99 -22.79 -7.99
C ASP A 512 6.97 -23.18 -9.07
N THR A 513 6.72 -22.27 -10.04
CA THR A 513 5.70 -22.42 -11.09
C THR A 513 6.25 -22.26 -12.51
N ALA A 514 5.48 -22.67 -13.52
CA ALA A 514 5.76 -22.49 -14.94
C ALA A 514 4.57 -21.80 -15.63
N GLN A 515 4.82 -20.68 -16.30
CA GLN A 515 3.78 -19.86 -16.93
C GLN A 515 3.31 -20.49 -18.24
N LEU A 516 2.00 -20.75 -18.33
CA LEU A 516 1.37 -21.25 -19.54
C LEU A 516 1.35 -20.15 -20.62
N ASN A 517 1.56 -20.57 -21.87
CA ASN A 517 1.57 -19.70 -23.04
C ASN A 517 0.16 -19.50 -23.59
N PHE A 518 -0.58 -18.58 -22.98
CA PHE A 518 -1.94 -18.23 -23.41
C PHE A 518 -2.04 -17.55 -24.77
N LEU A 519 -0.91 -17.21 -25.42
CA LEU A 519 -0.93 -16.77 -26.82
C LEU A 519 -1.29 -17.92 -27.76
N SER A 520 -1.01 -19.17 -27.36
CA SER A 520 -1.38 -20.37 -28.13
C SER A 520 -2.86 -20.72 -27.97
N ALA A 521 -3.56 -20.89 -29.10
CA ALA A 521 -4.94 -21.37 -29.11
C ALA A 521 -5.08 -22.80 -28.60
N GLU A 522 -4.08 -23.65 -28.86
CA GLU A 522 -4.03 -25.03 -28.37
C GLU A 522 -3.94 -25.08 -26.84
N VAL A 523 -3.12 -24.22 -26.24
CA VAL A 523 -2.99 -24.13 -24.78
C VAL A 523 -4.28 -23.62 -24.15
N ARG A 524 -4.93 -22.61 -24.76
CA ARG A 524 -6.25 -22.13 -24.31
C ARG A 524 -7.28 -23.25 -24.29
N GLU A 525 -7.36 -24.03 -25.36
CA GLU A 525 -8.29 -25.17 -25.44
C GLU A 525 -7.92 -26.28 -24.45
N GLY A 526 -6.63 -26.62 -24.33
CA GLY A 526 -6.15 -27.67 -23.43
C GLY A 526 -6.33 -27.36 -21.93
N VAL A 527 -6.45 -26.09 -21.55
CA VAL A 527 -6.79 -25.69 -20.17
C VAL A 527 -8.30 -25.78 -19.89
N ILE A 528 -9.13 -25.68 -20.93
CA ILE A 528 -10.60 -25.73 -20.83
C ILE A 528 -11.11 -27.18 -20.77
N GLN A 529 -10.51 -28.07 -21.58
CA GLN A 529 -10.84 -29.50 -21.65
C GLN A 529 -10.28 -30.27 -20.46
#